data_AF-A0A961X8S4-F1
#
_entry.id   AF-A0A961X8S4-F1
#
_cell.length_a   1.000
_cell.length_b   1.000
_cell.length_c   1.000
_cell.angle_alpha   90.00
_cell.angle_beta   90.00
_cell.angle_gamma   90.00
#
_symmetry.space_group_name_H-M   'P 1'
#
loop_
_entity.id
_entity.type
_entity.pdbx_description
1 polymer ?
#
loop_
_entity_poly.entity_id
_entity_poly.type
_entity_poly.pdbx_seq_one_letter_code
_entity_poly.pdbx_strand_id
1 'polypeptide(L)' 'LNVRQNTMSANLSVLLRAGLIRNAREGRAIRYYADFDGIRGLLEFLMEDCCGGRPELCKPVLDAIACEC' A
#
# COMPACT_ATOMS: atom_id res chain seq x y z
N LEU A 1 13.49 2.69 12.03
CA LEU A 1 13.64 1.54 11.11
C LEU A 1 15.13 1.21 11.02
N ASN A 2 15.52 -0.02 11.33
CA ASN A 2 16.93 -0.43 11.38
C ASN A 2 17.42 -0.85 9.98
N VAL A 3 17.42 0.10 9.03
CA VAL A 3 17.77 -0.09 7.62
C VAL A 3 18.66 1.06 7.19
N ARG A 4 19.62 0.82 6.30
CA ARG A 4 20.47 1.89 5.76
C ARG A 4 19.64 2.92 4.99
N GLN A 5 19.99 4.20 5.13
CA GLN A 5 19.26 5.31 4.50
C GLN A 5 19.17 5.18 2.97
N ASN A 6 20.25 4.75 2.30
CA ASN A 6 20.24 4.52 0.85
C ASN A 6 19.25 3.41 0.42
N THR A 7 19.19 2.32 1.20
CA THR A 7 18.23 1.24 1.00
C THR A 7 16.80 1.70 1.28
N MET A 8 16.59 2.55 2.29
CA MET A 8 15.28 3.15 2.57
C MET A 8 14.79 3.99 1.39
N SER A 9 15.63 4.90 0.87
CA SER A 9 15.27 5.73 -0.29
C SER A 9 14.94 4.90 -1.53
N ALA A 10 15.68 3.81 -1.76
CA ALA A 10 15.40 2.88 -2.85
C ALA A 10 14.02 2.21 -2.68
N ASN A 11 13.71 1.70 -1.49
CA ASN A 11 12.41 1.08 -1.19
C ASN A 11 11.26 2.07 -1.34
N LEU A 12 11.40 3.30 -0.83
CA LEU A 12 10.39 4.35 -0.99
C LEU A 12 10.18 4.72 -2.47
N SER A 13 11.23 4.72 -3.27
CA SER A 13 11.13 4.96 -4.71
C SER A 13 10.43 3.83 -5.47
N VAL A 14 10.56 2.58 -5.00
CA VAL A 14 9.82 1.44 -5.55
C VAL A 14 8.34 1.55 -5.18
N LEU A 15 8.02 1.77 -3.90
CA LEU A 15 6.63 1.90 -3.43
C LEU A 15 5.91 3.09 -4.08
N LEU A 16 6.59 4.21 -4.28
CA LEU A 16 6.05 5.39 -4.96
C LEU A 16 5.71 5.09 -6.42
N ARG A 17 6.60 4.39 -7.14
CA ARG A 17 6.36 3.99 -8.53
C ARG A 17 5.26 2.93 -8.67
N ALA A 18 5.09 2.10 -7.64
CA ALA A 18 4.00 1.12 -7.57
C ALA A 18 2.64 1.74 -7.19
N GLY A 19 2.58 3.04 -6.88
CA GLY A 19 1.35 3.72 -6.49
C GLY A 19 0.85 3.35 -5.08
N LEU A 20 1.71 2.77 -4.22
CA LEU A 20 1.32 2.34 -2.87
C LEU A 20 1.56 3.42 -1.81
N ILE A 21 2.37 4.43 -2.14
CA ILE A 21 2.62 5.58 -1.28
C ILE A 21 2.62 6.84 -2.12
N ARG A 22 2.30 7.97 -1.49
CA ARG A 22 2.46 9.31 -2.06
C ARG A 22 3.48 10.09 -1.24
N ASN A 23 4.02 11.16 -1.81
CA ASN A 23 4.92 12.05 -1.09
C ASN A 23 4.49 13.51 -1.22
N ALA A 24 4.82 14.31 -0.22
CA ALA A 24 4.64 15.76 -0.23
C ALA A 24 5.92 16.43 0.27
N ARG A 25 6.31 17.52 -0.40
CA ARG A 25 7.47 18.32 0.01
C ARG A 25 7.03 19.37 1.01
N GLU A 26 7.58 19.29 2.20
CA GLU A 26 7.32 20.22 3.31
C GLU A 26 8.63 20.93 3.66
N GLY A 27 8.88 22.05 2.96
CA GLY A 27 10.11 22.81 3.08
C GLY A 27 11.34 22.01 2.65
N ARG A 28 12.18 21.62 3.61
CA ARG A 28 13.38 20.81 3.39
C ARG A 28 13.17 19.30 3.58
N ALA A 29 12.01 18.90 4.09
CA ALA A 29 11.66 17.50 4.31
C ALA A 29 10.74 17.00 3.18
N ILE A 30 10.87 15.72 2.85
CA ILE A 30 9.88 15.00 2.04
C ILE A 30 9.15 14.07 2.99
N ARG A 31 7.84 14.24 3.12
CA ARG A 31 6.99 13.32 3.88
C ARG A 31 6.37 12.31 2.94
N TYR A 32 6.39 11.05 3.35
CA TYR A 32 5.75 9.95 2.63
C TYR A 32 4.50 9.54 3.40
N TYR A 33 3.43 9.27 2.66
CA TYR A 33 2.13 8.88 3.16
C TYR A 33 1.73 7.59 2.45
N ALA A 34 1.04 6.68 3.14
CA ALA A 34 0.39 5.56 2.48
C ALA A 34 -0.66 6.08 1.48
N ASP A 35 -0.72 5.43 0.32
CA ASP A 35 -1.79 5.63 -0.66
C ASP A 35 -2.78 4.47 -0.47
N PHE A 36 -3.87 4.75 0.26
CA PHE A 36 -4.83 3.72 0.62
C PHE A 36 -5.65 3.22 -0.57
N ASP A 37 -5.83 4.05 -1.60
CA ASP A 37 -6.50 3.63 -2.84
C ASP A 37 -5.63 2.62 -3.59
N GLY A 38 -4.34 2.92 -3.74
CA GLY A 38 -3.39 1.99 -4.36
C GLY A 38 -3.22 0.68 -3.58
N ILE A 39 -3.14 0.76 -2.24
CA ILE A 39 -3.07 -0.43 -1.38
C ILE A 39 -4.36 -1.26 -1.46
N ARG A 40 -5.54 -0.61 -1.49
CA ARG A 40 -6.83 -1.28 -1.64
C ARG A 40 -6.89 -2.04 -2.97
N GLY A 41 -6.52 -1.40 -4.08
CA GLY A 41 -6.48 -2.07 -5.38
C GLY A 41 -5.51 -3.26 -5.43
N LEU A 42 -4.35 -3.17 -4.79
CA LEU A 42 -3.43 -4.31 -4.65
C LEU A 42 -4.07 -5.46 -3.87
N LEU A 43 -4.73 -5.15 -2.75
CA LEU A 43 -5.38 -6.15 -1.91
C LEU A 43 -6.56 -6.83 -2.62
N GLU A 44 -7.37 -6.05 -3.34
CA GLU A 44 -8.45 -6.58 -4.19
C GLU A 44 -7.90 -7.56 -5.23
N PHE A 45 -6.88 -7.15 -5.99
CA PHE A 45 -6.22 -8.00 -6.99
C PHE A 45 -5.70 -9.32 -6.39
N LEU A 46 -5.00 -9.26 -5.24
CA LEU A 46 -4.50 -10.47 -4.59
C LEU A 46 -5.63 -11.38 -4.08
N MET A 47 -6.77 -10.80 -3.71
CA MET A 47 -7.90 -11.53 -3.14
C MET A 47 -8.88 -12.07 -4.18
N GLU A 48 -8.87 -11.59 -5.41
CA GLU A 48 -9.65 -12.17 -6.53
C GLU A 48 -9.40 -13.68 -6.65
N ASP A 49 -8.16 -14.13 -6.49
CA ASP A 49 -7.78 -15.54 -6.58
C ASP A 49 -7.59 -16.23 -5.22
N CYS A 50 -7.51 -15.48 -4.12
CA CYS A 50 -7.14 -16.01 -2.80
C CYS A 50 -8.16 -17.02 -2.24
N CYS A 51 -9.46 -16.78 -2.48
CA CYS A 51 -10.56 -17.64 -2.00
C CYS A 51 -10.97 -18.72 -3.02
N GLY A 52 -10.11 -19.09 -3.96
CA GLY A 52 -10.42 -20.05 -5.02
C GLY A 52 -11.46 -19.52 -6.01
N GLY A 53 -11.38 -18.22 -6.33
CA GLY A 53 -12.33 -17.51 -7.20
C GLY A 53 -13.69 -17.22 -6.54
N ARG A 54 -13.77 -17.31 -5.21
CA ARG A 54 -14.97 -17.02 -4.41
C ARG A 54 -14.79 -15.76 -3.57
N PRO A 55 -14.86 -14.55 -4.17
CA PRO A 55 -14.57 -13.29 -3.49
C PRO A 55 -15.46 -13.04 -2.27
N GLU A 56 -16.67 -13.60 -2.23
CA GLU A 56 -17.58 -13.54 -1.08
C GLU A 56 -17.01 -14.11 0.23
N LEU A 57 -16.08 -15.07 0.15
CA LEU A 57 -15.43 -15.64 1.34
C LEU A 57 -14.33 -14.72 1.88
N CYS A 58 -13.69 -13.97 1.00
CA CYS A 58 -12.63 -13.02 1.33
C CYS A 58 -13.18 -11.63 1.68
N LYS A 59 -14.44 -11.36 1.36
CA LYS A 59 -15.11 -10.07 1.61
C LYS A 59 -15.06 -9.60 3.08
N PRO A 60 -15.30 -10.44 4.11
CA PRO A 60 -15.16 -10.02 5.50
C PRO A 60 -13.73 -9.60 5.87
N VAL A 61 -12.72 -10.20 5.21
CA VAL A 61 -11.31 -9.87 5.40
C VAL A 61 -10.97 -8.55 4.72
N LEU A 62 -11.46 -8.33 3.50
CA LEU A 62 -11.38 -7.04 2.79
C LEU A 62 -12.00 -5.92 3.64
N ASP A 63 -13.21 -6.12 4.14
CA ASP A 63 -13.93 -5.12 4.94
C ASP A 63 -13.20 -4.80 6.26
N ALA A 64 -12.54 -5.80 6.88
CA ALA A 64 -11.78 -5.61 8.11
C ALA A 64 -10.43 -4.90 7.91
N ILE A 65 -9.76 -5.12 6.78
CA ILE A 65 -8.42 -4.56 6.51
C ILE A 65 -8.52 -3.20 5.82
N ALA A 66 -9.50 -3.04 4.93
CA ALA A 66 -9.69 -1.84 4.14
C ALA A 66 -10.55 -0.82 4.92
N CYS A 67 -10.07 -0.46 6.12
CA CYS A 67 -10.66 0.55 6.98
C CYS A 67 -11.02 1.81 6.17
N GLU A 68 -12.22 2.37 6.38
CA GLU A 68 -12.63 3.67 5.83
C GLU A 68 -11.87 4.77 6.61
N CYS A 69 -10.62 5.01 6.23
CA CYS A 69 -9.79 6.10 6.75
C CYS A 69 -9.74 7.26 5.77
#